data_AF-A0A133QFS7-F1
#
_entry.id   AF-A0A133QFS7-F1
#
_cell.length_a   1.000
_cell.length_b   1.000
_cell.length_c   1.000
_cell.angle_alpha   90.00
_cell.angle_beta   90.00
_cell.angle_gamma   90.00
#
_symmetry.space_group_name_H-M   'P 1'
#
loop_
_entity.id
_entity.type
_entity.pdbx_description
1 polymer ?
#
loop_
_entity_poly.entity_id
_entity_poly.type
_entity_poly.pdbx_seq_one_letter_code
_entity_poly.pdbx_strand_id
1 'polypeptide(L)'
;RGGSIIDLCMRLENCTLSEAIRCLGQTAPDDTAYSSRKDFAPNNSQPVMAANGARRLISISDTLPQHLQEYLTKVRCIDLERAMPFLKCISYEVMGRRYQAIGFANQSGGYELRDNGLFKGTIAPKDITLIFTDKHTEHAIDKPLPVCVFEGFMDFLSFLSMKEEIASHCLVMNSVSNVARTVRYLNDRHLPHIRAFLDNDEAGRRATNDFVKAGFKVEDMSIHYKGFKDLNEFHVCRMRKQEQQKVQERTRMTVTEQKESKKSKQVKHKMR
;
A
#
# COMPACT_ATOMS: atom_id res chain seq x y z
N ARG A 1 23.53 -8.44 2.03
CA ARG A 1 23.94 -8.02 0.66
C ARG A 1 22.90 -8.60 -0.30
N GLY A 2 22.00 -7.77 -0.83
CA GLY A 2 20.97 -8.21 -1.78
C GLY A 2 21.55 -8.41 -3.17
N GLY A 3 21.06 -9.42 -3.88
CA GLY A 3 21.38 -9.76 -5.27
C GLY A 3 20.24 -10.64 -5.80
N SER A 4 20.05 -10.65 -7.11
CA SER A 4 19.07 -11.50 -7.79
C SER A 4 19.35 -12.99 -7.55
N ILE A 5 18.39 -13.87 -7.84
CA ILE A 5 18.58 -15.33 -7.81
C ILE A 5 19.75 -15.77 -8.73
N ILE A 6 20.00 -15.00 -9.79
CA ILE A 6 21.11 -15.20 -10.72
C ILE A 6 22.43 -14.87 -10.02
N ASP A 7 22.51 -13.76 -9.29
CA ASP A 7 23.71 -13.40 -8.51
C ASP A 7 24.01 -14.43 -7.42
N LEU A 8 22.98 -15.05 -6.86
CA LEU A 8 23.13 -16.15 -5.90
C LEU A 8 23.65 -17.42 -6.59
N CYS A 9 23.07 -17.82 -7.73
CA CYS A 9 23.51 -18.99 -8.50
C CYS A 9 24.95 -18.84 -9.00
N MET A 10 25.31 -17.68 -9.55
CA MET A 10 26.68 -17.38 -9.97
C MET A 10 27.69 -17.48 -8.82
N ARG A 11 27.28 -17.14 -7.58
CA ARG A 11 28.15 -17.25 -6.40
C ARG A 11 28.26 -18.66 -5.84
N LEU A 12 27.16 -19.41 -5.87
CA LEU A 12 27.13 -20.78 -5.35
C LEU A 12 27.87 -21.74 -6.29
N GLU A 13 27.64 -21.60 -7.59
CA GLU A 13 28.17 -22.50 -8.62
C GLU A 13 29.44 -21.95 -9.29
N ASN A 14 29.92 -20.78 -8.84
CA ASN A 14 31.08 -20.06 -9.40
C ASN A 14 31.05 -19.98 -10.94
N CYS A 15 29.89 -19.66 -11.49
CA CYS A 15 29.63 -19.71 -12.93
C CYS A 15 29.31 -18.34 -13.52
N THR A 16 29.44 -18.23 -14.84
CA THR A 16 29.09 -17.00 -15.58
C THR A 16 27.58 -16.79 -15.64
N LEU A 17 27.15 -15.58 -15.99
CA LEU A 17 25.73 -15.25 -16.18
C LEU A 17 25.02 -16.21 -17.16
N SER A 18 25.68 -16.55 -18.27
CA SER A 18 25.12 -17.45 -19.28
C SER A 18 24.96 -18.88 -18.74
N GLU A 19 25.93 -19.34 -17.95
CA GLU A 19 25.88 -20.67 -17.32
C GLU A 19 24.83 -20.71 -16.21
N ALA A 20 24.70 -19.66 -15.40
CA ALA A 20 23.66 -19.56 -14.38
C ALA A 20 22.25 -19.63 -15.00
N ILE A 21 22.03 -18.94 -16.12
CA ILE A 21 20.75 -19.02 -16.87
C ILE A 21 20.51 -20.45 -17.38
N ARG A 22 21.55 -21.12 -17.90
CA ARG A 22 21.45 -22.50 -18.40
C ARG A 22 21.17 -23.50 -17.28
N CYS A 23 21.86 -23.40 -16.15
CA CYS A 23 21.66 -24.26 -14.98
C CYS A 23 20.24 -24.12 -14.41
N LEU A 24 19.74 -22.88 -14.31
CA LEU A 24 18.37 -22.62 -13.86
C LEU A 24 17.31 -23.08 -14.87
N GLY A 25 17.66 -23.21 -16.15
CA GLY A 25 16.77 -23.72 -17.20
C GLY A 25 16.70 -25.24 -17.33
N GLN A 26 17.65 -25.99 -16.74
CA GLN A 26 17.79 -27.44 -16.93
C GLN A 26 17.08 -28.30 -15.85
N THR A 27 16.44 -27.70 -14.85
CA THR A 27 15.79 -28.44 -13.74
C THR A 27 14.33 -28.88 -14.01
N ALA A 28 13.89 -28.97 -15.27
CA ALA A 28 12.62 -29.60 -15.63
C ALA A 28 12.89 -30.95 -16.29
N PRO A 29 12.60 -32.10 -15.65
CA PRO A 29 12.68 -33.38 -16.31
C PRO A 29 11.44 -33.57 -17.21
N ASP A 30 11.69 -33.60 -18.52
CA ASP A 30 10.86 -34.26 -19.52
C ASP A 30 10.91 -35.77 -19.26
N ASP A 31 9.76 -36.43 -19.08
CA ASP A 31 9.68 -37.88 -19.28
C ASP A 31 8.29 -38.38 -19.77
N THR A 32 8.35 -39.02 -20.94
CA THR A 32 7.59 -40.17 -21.48
C THR A 32 6.06 -40.16 -21.71
N ALA A 33 5.71 -40.00 -23.01
CA ALA A 33 5.12 -41.01 -23.92
C ALA A 33 3.60 -41.36 -24.00
N TYR A 34 3.20 -41.60 -25.27
CA TYR A 34 1.95 -42.19 -25.85
C TYR A 34 0.68 -41.29 -25.82
N SER A 35 -0.09 -41.07 -26.89
CA SER A 35 -0.36 -41.82 -28.12
C SER A 35 -0.86 -40.92 -29.27
N SER A 36 -1.00 -41.54 -30.43
CA SER A 36 -1.08 -41.06 -31.80
C SER A 36 -2.46 -40.55 -32.30
N ARG A 37 -2.37 -39.64 -33.26
CA ARG A 37 -3.24 -39.36 -34.43
C ARG A 37 -4.58 -38.58 -34.31
N LYS A 38 -4.56 -37.46 -35.04
CA LYS A 38 -5.53 -36.89 -36.01
C LYS A 38 -6.89 -36.42 -35.47
N ASP A 39 -7.14 -35.11 -35.52
CA ASP A 39 -7.83 -34.47 -36.66
C ASP A 39 -7.76 -32.94 -36.57
N PHE A 40 -7.73 -32.30 -37.75
CA PHE A 40 -7.64 -30.86 -37.93
C PHE A 40 -8.97 -30.16 -37.61
N ALA A 41 -8.92 -29.14 -36.74
CA ALA A 41 -9.84 -28.00 -36.78
C ALA A 41 -9.11 -26.77 -36.21
N PRO A 42 -9.02 -25.64 -36.96
CA PRO A 42 -8.35 -24.45 -36.47
C PRO A 42 -9.40 -23.60 -35.74
N ASN A 43 -9.43 -23.65 -34.41
CA ASN A 43 -9.97 -22.54 -33.63
C ASN A 43 -9.57 -22.64 -32.17
N ASN A 44 -8.65 -21.75 -31.82
CA ASN A 44 -8.51 -20.99 -30.60
C ASN A 44 -7.02 -20.89 -30.31
N SER A 45 -6.49 -19.71 -30.56
CA SER A 45 -5.23 -19.24 -29.98
C SER A 45 -5.34 -19.28 -28.46
N GLN A 46 -5.12 -20.47 -27.89
CA GLN A 46 -4.74 -20.58 -26.50
C GLN A 46 -3.44 -19.78 -26.33
N PRO A 47 -3.36 -18.83 -25.39
CA PRO A 47 -2.08 -18.24 -25.04
C PRO A 47 -1.23 -19.37 -24.48
N VAL A 48 -0.12 -19.63 -25.16
CA VAL A 48 1.01 -20.43 -24.68
C VAL A 48 1.20 -20.15 -23.19
N MET A 49 1.06 -21.20 -22.38
CA MET A 49 1.30 -21.17 -20.94
C MET A 49 2.65 -20.51 -20.69
N ALA A 50 2.65 -19.29 -20.17
CA ALA A 50 3.85 -18.63 -19.73
C ALA A 50 4.37 -19.41 -18.52
N ALA A 51 5.39 -20.23 -18.75
CA ALA A 51 6.21 -20.85 -17.72
C ALA A 51 6.99 -19.75 -17.01
N ASN A 52 6.35 -18.98 -16.13
CA ASN A 52 6.96 -18.06 -15.16
C ASN A 52 5.86 -17.67 -14.16
N GLY A 53 6.14 -17.70 -12.86
CA GLY A 53 5.20 -17.28 -11.78
C GLY A 53 4.84 -15.78 -11.78
N ALA A 54 4.88 -15.14 -12.95
CA ALA A 54 4.50 -13.75 -13.16
C ALA A 54 2.98 -13.57 -13.05
N ARG A 55 2.58 -12.44 -12.45
CA ARG A 55 1.17 -12.07 -12.33
C ARG A 55 0.67 -11.57 -13.69
N ARG A 56 -0.34 -12.24 -14.25
CA ARG A 56 -1.03 -11.80 -15.47
C ARG A 56 -2.24 -10.97 -15.09
N LEU A 57 -2.26 -9.70 -15.48
CA LEU A 57 -3.43 -8.84 -15.31
C LEU A 57 -4.61 -9.39 -16.15
N ILE A 58 -5.79 -9.52 -15.54
CA ILE A 58 -7.01 -9.98 -16.21
C ILE A 58 -7.93 -8.79 -16.47
N SER A 59 -8.22 -8.00 -15.43
CA SER A 59 -9.12 -6.85 -15.53
C SER A 59 -8.89 -5.83 -14.42
N ILE A 60 -9.32 -4.61 -14.69
CA ILE A 60 -9.30 -3.46 -13.78
C ILE A 60 -10.75 -2.97 -13.65
N SER A 61 -11.19 -2.72 -12.42
CA SER A 61 -12.52 -2.16 -12.14
C SER A 61 -12.43 -1.00 -11.16
N ASP A 62 -13.28 0.00 -11.33
CA ASP A 62 -13.39 1.17 -10.44
C ASP A 62 -14.14 0.86 -9.14
N THR A 63 -14.81 -0.28 -9.07
CA THR A 63 -15.57 -0.69 -7.89
C THR A 63 -14.82 -1.76 -7.12
N LEU A 64 -14.55 -1.51 -5.83
CA LEU A 64 -14.00 -2.51 -4.93
C LEU A 64 -15.10 -3.48 -4.47
N PRO A 65 -14.88 -4.80 -4.50
CA PRO A 65 -15.75 -5.78 -3.83
C PRO A 65 -15.92 -5.49 -2.34
N GLN A 66 -17.07 -5.88 -1.77
CA GLN A 66 -17.43 -5.63 -0.38
C GLN A 66 -16.33 -6.04 0.62
N HIS A 67 -15.73 -7.23 0.44
CA HIS A 67 -14.69 -7.72 1.35
C HIS A 67 -13.42 -6.85 1.37
N LEU A 68 -13.07 -6.19 0.25
CA LEU A 68 -11.94 -5.26 0.20
C LEU A 68 -12.31 -3.90 0.82
N GLN A 69 -13.54 -3.45 0.61
CA GLN A 69 -14.06 -2.24 1.28
C GLN A 69 -14.10 -2.42 2.80
N GLU A 70 -14.57 -3.58 3.28
CA GLU A 70 -14.59 -3.91 4.71
C GLU A 70 -13.18 -4.02 5.29
N TYR A 71 -12.23 -4.56 4.55
CA TYR A 71 -10.83 -4.54 4.95
C TYR A 71 -10.29 -3.11 5.11
N LEU A 72 -10.53 -2.24 4.13
CA LEU A 72 -10.11 -0.84 4.20
C LEU A 72 -10.76 -0.10 5.39
N THR A 73 -12.07 -0.23 5.54
CA THR A 73 -12.84 0.52 6.55
C THR A 73 -12.72 -0.07 7.95
N LYS A 74 -13.00 -1.37 8.13
CA LYS A 74 -13.09 -2.01 9.45
C LYS A 74 -11.73 -2.45 10.00
N VAL A 75 -10.81 -2.88 9.13
CA VAL A 75 -9.49 -3.37 9.57
C VAL A 75 -8.45 -2.27 9.56
N ARG A 76 -8.42 -1.47 8.48
CA ARG A 76 -7.41 -0.43 8.24
C ARG A 76 -7.86 0.97 8.62
N CYS A 77 -9.11 1.14 9.04
CA CYS A 77 -9.71 2.42 9.45
C CYS A 77 -9.56 3.53 8.39
N ILE A 78 -9.57 3.15 7.11
CA ILE A 78 -9.44 4.07 5.99
C ILE A 78 -10.81 4.67 5.65
N ASP A 79 -10.82 5.99 5.46
CA ASP A 79 -11.95 6.71 4.88
C ASP A 79 -12.10 6.34 3.40
N LEU A 80 -13.14 5.56 3.11
CA LEU A 80 -13.36 5.00 1.79
C LEU A 80 -13.71 6.08 0.77
N GLU A 81 -14.47 7.11 1.15
CA GLU A 81 -14.89 8.18 0.24
C GLU A 81 -13.66 8.91 -0.31
N ARG A 82 -12.69 9.18 0.56
CA ARG A 82 -11.44 9.84 0.17
C ARG A 82 -10.48 8.91 -0.55
N ALA A 83 -10.45 7.63 -0.18
CA ALA A 83 -9.51 6.67 -0.75
C ALA A 83 -9.91 6.20 -2.16
N MET A 84 -11.20 6.01 -2.43
CA MET A 84 -11.70 5.41 -3.68
C MET A 84 -11.16 6.03 -4.98
N PRO A 85 -10.97 7.36 -5.10
CA PRO A 85 -10.39 7.97 -6.30
C PRO A 85 -9.01 7.41 -6.69
N PHE A 86 -8.26 6.86 -5.73
CA PHE A 86 -6.91 6.33 -5.93
C PHE A 86 -6.85 4.81 -6.12
N LEU A 87 -7.98 4.11 -5.95
CA LEU A 87 -8.02 2.65 -5.86
C LEU A 87 -8.74 2.02 -7.03
N LYS A 88 -8.24 0.86 -7.45
CA LYS A 88 -8.90 -0.02 -8.42
C LYS A 88 -9.03 -1.42 -7.83
N CYS A 89 -10.03 -2.18 -8.25
CA CYS A 89 -10.04 -3.62 -8.09
C CYS A 89 -9.24 -4.25 -9.23
N ILE A 90 -8.17 -4.96 -8.89
CA ILE A 90 -7.30 -5.64 -9.85
C ILE A 90 -7.60 -7.13 -9.78
N SER A 91 -8.10 -7.68 -10.89
CA SER A 91 -8.21 -9.12 -11.07
C SER A 91 -6.98 -9.61 -11.83
N TYR A 92 -6.28 -10.60 -11.29
CA TYR A 92 -5.06 -11.13 -11.88
C TYR A 92 -4.95 -12.65 -11.71
N GLU A 93 -4.08 -13.27 -12.51
CA GLU A 93 -3.81 -14.70 -12.48
C GLU A 93 -2.36 -14.98 -12.07
N VAL A 94 -2.16 -16.04 -11.29
CA VAL A 94 -0.84 -16.63 -11.02
C VAL A 94 -1.00 -18.15 -11.12
N MET A 95 -0.21 -18.78 -11.99
CA MET A 95 -0.20 -20.24 -12.16
C MET A 95 -1.62 -20.83 -12.35
N GLY A 96 -2.43 -20.18 -13.20
CA GLY A 96 -3.81 -20.60 -13.49
C GLY A 96 -4.85 -20.29 -12.40
N ARG A 97 -4.44 -19.74 -11.24
CA ARG A 97 -5.36 -19.32 -10.18
C ARG A 97 -5.66 -17.84 -10.27
N ARG A 98 -6.94 -17.47 -10.15
CA ARG A 98 -7.40 -16.08 -10.20
C ARG A 98 -7.51 -15.47 -8.81
N TYR A 99 -7.13 -14.21 -8.72
CA TYR A 99 -7.11 -13.42 -7.49
C TYR A 99 -7.68 -12.04 -7.73
N GLN A 100 -8.17 -11.42 -6.67
CA GLN A 100 -8.56 -10.01 -6.64
C GLN A 100 -7.83 -9.29 -5.52
N ALA A 101 -7.41 -8.06 -5.78
CA ALA A 101 -6.74 -7.22 -4.82
C ALA A 101 -7.08 -5.74 -5.04
N ILE A 102 -6.87 -4.93 -4.02
CA ILE A 102 -6.82 -3.48 -4.11
C ILE A 102 -5.56 -3.14 -4.90
N GLY A 103 -5.71 -2.39 -5.98
CA GLY A 103 -4.64 -1.84 -6.78
C GLY A 103 -4.48 -0.35 -6.55
N PHE A 104 -3.24 0.09 -6.41
CA PHE A 104 -2.84 1.48 -6.37
C PHE A 104 -1.92 1.74 -7.56
N ALA A 105 -2.36 2.59 -8.49
CA ALA A 105 -1.64 2.83 -9.74
C ALA A 105 -0.32 3.56 -9.49
N ASN A 106 0.71 3.20 -10.25
CA ASN A 106 1.99 3.89 -10.26
C ASN A 106 2.22 4.64 -11.59
N GLN A 107 3.27 5.45 -11.65
CA GLN A 107 3.53 6.33 -12.79
C GLN A 107 3.88 5.61 -14.10
N SER A 108 4.34 4.36 -14.04
CA SER A 108 4.72 3.57 -15.20
C SER A 108 3.60 2.65 -15.70
N GLY A 109 2.36 2.83 -15.22
CA GLY A 109 1.20 2.02 -15.62
C GLY A 109 1.10 0.66 -14.92
N GLY A 110 1.93 0.41 -13.91
CA GLY A 110 1.81 -0.75 -13.03
C GLY A 110 0.91 -0.48 -11.81
N TYR A 111 0.70 -1.50 -10.99
CA TYR A 111 -0.15 -1.42 -9.79
C TYR A 111 0.51 -2.07 -8.59
N GLU A 112 0.57 -1.37 -7.47
CA GLU A 112 0.83 -2.01 -6.19
C GLU A 112 -0.44 -2.65 -5.66
N LEU A 113 -0.30 -3.85 -5.11
CA LEU A 113 -1.40 -4.72 -4.72
C LEU A 113 -1.45 -4.95 -3.21
N ARG A 114 -2.67 -4.90 -2.67
CA ARG A 114 -2.99 -5.30 -1.30
C ARG A 114 -4.27 -6.12 -1.31
N ASP A 115 -4.25 -7.29 -0.70
CA ASP A 115 -5.47 -8.08 -0.47
C ASP A 115 -6.10 -7.73 0.89
N ASN A 116 -6.87 -8.66 1.46
CA ASN A 116 -7.48 -8.57 2.78
C ASN A 116 -6.51 -8.72 3.97
N GLY A 117 -5.20 -8.61 3.77
CA GLY A 117 -4.21 -8.39 4.84
C GLY A 117 -2.98 -9.29 4.78
N LEU A 118 -3.01 -10.36 4.01
CA LEU A 118 -1.98 -11.40 3.96
C LEU A 118 -0.92 -11.12 2.88
N PHE A 119 -1.33 -10.51 1.78
CA PHE A 119 -0.50 -10.31 0.60
C PHE A 119 -0.14 -8.83 0.39
N LYS A 120 1.11 -8.61 -0.03
CA LYS A 120 1.59 -7.39 -0.67
C LYS A 120 2.29 -7.81 -1.96
N GLY A 121 2.01 -7.14 -3.07
CA GLY A 121 2.71 -7.41 -4.32
C GLY A 121 2.46 -6.33 -5.36
N THR A 122 2.74 -6.66 -6.62
CA THR A 122 2.69 -5.66 -7.69
C THR A 122 2.31 -6.34 -9.02
N ILE A 123 1.54 -5.64 -9.86
CA ILE A 123 1.51 -5.82 -11.33
C ILE A 123 2.58 -4.93 -11.92
N ALA A 124 3.60 -5.54 -12.51
CA ALA A 124 4.74 -4.82 -13.08
C ALA A 124 4.29 -3.79 -14.14
N PRO A 125 5.05 -2.70 -14.31
CA PRO A 125 6.31 -2.36 -13.63
C PRO A 125 6.12 -1.83 -12.20
N LYS A 126 7.18 -1.88 -11.38
CA LYS A 126 7.25 -1.15 -10.09
C LYS A 126 7.68 0.29 -10.33
N ASP A 127 7.03 1.23 -9.66
CA ASP A 127 7.36 2.65 -9.75
C ASP A 127 6.84 3.42 -8.53
N ILE A 128 7.23 4.68 -8.40
CA ILE A 128 6.61 5.66 -7.51
C ILE A 128 5.23 6.05 -8.03
N THR A 129 4.41 6.63 -7.16
CA THR A 129 3.14 7.28 -7.51
C THR A 129 3.22 8.74 -7.08
N LEU A 130 2.81 9.65 -7.96
CA LEU A 130 2.74 11.08 -7.66
C LEU A 130 1.29 11.52 -7.54
N ILE A 131 1.02 12.32 -6.52
CA ILE A 131 -0.31 12.85 -6.23
C ILE A 131 -0.14 14.36 -6.05
N PHE A 132 -0.47 15.09 -7.10
CA PHE A 132 -0.49 16.55 -7.10
C PHE A 132 -1.92 17.01 -6.87
N THR A 133 -2.09 17.92 -5.91
CA THR A 133 -3.31 18.71 -5.81
C THR A 133 -3.10 19.96 -6.66
N ASP A 134 -3.91 20.15 -7.69
CA ASP A 134 -3.90 21.33 -8.57
C ASP A 134 -4.22 22.64 -7.83
N LYS A 135 -4.52 22.56 -6.52
CA LYS A 135 -4.82 23.70 -5.65
C LYS A 135 -3.61 24.62 -5.36
N HIS A 136 -2.41 24.28 -5.83
CA HIS A 136 -1.31 25.24 -5.92
C HIS A 136 -1.39 26.04 -7.23
N THR A 137 -2.54 26.67 -7.45
CA THR A 137 -2.65 27.82 -8.36
C THR A 137 -2.18 29.07 -7.62
N GLU A 138 -1.01 29.55 -8.02
CA GLU A 138 -0.76 30.98 -8.29
C GLU A 138 -0.92 32.02 -7.16
N HIS A 139 -1.11 31.62 -5.91
CA HIS A 139 -1.08 32.54 -4.79
C HIS A 139 0.12 32.26 -3.89
N ALA A 140 1.20 32.97 -4.20
CA ALA A 140 2.34 33.33 -3.35
C ALA A 140 2.32 32.72 -1.95
N ILE A 141 2.76 31.46 -1.82
CA ILE A 141 3.41 31.03 -0.59
C ILE A 141 4.89 31.27 -0.85
N ASP A 142 5.48 32.22 -0.13
CA ASP A 142 6.92 32.58 -0.22
C ASP A 142 7.87 31.39 0.01
N LYS A 143 7.34 30.22 0.41
CA LYS A 143 8.07 28.96 0.51
C LYS A 143 7.22 27.81 -0.03
N PRO A 144 7.75 27.00 -0.96
CA PRO A 144 7.08 25.77 -1.37
C PRO A 144 6.87 24.86 -0.15
N LEU A 145 5.64 24.36 0.02
CA LEU A 145 5.33 23.40 1.08
C LEU A 145 6.15 22.12 0.88
N PRO A 146 6.61 21.46 1.96
CA PRO A 146 7.35 20.21 1.85
C PRO A 146 6.51 19.13 1.17
N VAL A 147 7.17 18.30 0.36
CA VAL A 147 6.54 17.12 -0.25
C VAL A 147 6.38 16.03 0.82
N CYS A 148 5.17 15.49 0.97
CA CYS A 148 4.96 14.32 1.82
C CYS A 148 5.38 13.06 1.05
N VAL A 149 6.38 12.35 1.56
CA VAL A 149 6.89 11.10 0.98
C VAL A 149 6.45 9.93 1.84
N PHE A 150 5.73 8.98 1.27
CA PHE A 150 5.24 7.77 1.96
C PHE A 150 5.98 6.53 1.47
N GLU A 151 6.29 5.60 2.37
CA GLU A 151 6.89 4.32 1.99
C GLU A 151 5.93 3.46 1.17
N GLY A 152 4.70 3.27 1.67
CA GLY A 152 3.65 2.51 1.01
C GLY A 152 2.34 3.29 0.86
N PHE A 153 1.49 2.84 -0.05
CA PHE A 153 0.22 3.52 -0.30
C PHE A 153 -0.76 3.42 0.88
N MET A 154 -0.66 2.40 1.72
CA MET A 154 -1.53 2.28 2.92
C MET A 154 -1.31 3.41 3.92
N ASP A 155 -0.06 3.88 4.06
CA ASP A 155 0.28 5.03 4.90
C ASP A 155 -0.27 6.32 4.29
N PHE A 156 -0.16 6.48 2.98
CA PHE A 156 -0.80 7.59 2.27
C PHE A 156 -2.33 7.60 2.47
N LEU A 157 -3.02 6.47 2.32
CA LEU A 157 -4.46 6.39 2.57
C LEU A 157 -4.82 6.70 4.02
N SER A 158 -3.96 6.28 4.95
CA SER A 158 -4.14 6.58 6.38
C SER A 158 -4.01 8.08 6.63
N PHE A 159 -2.97 8.72 6.10
CA PHE A 159 -2.79 10.16 6.14
C PHE A 159 -4.00 10.93 5.59
N LEU A 160 -4.51 10.52 4.43
CA LEU A 160 -5.70 11.09 3.81
C LEU A 160 -6.95 10.95 4.70
N SER A 161 -7.06 9.83 5.42
CA SER A 161 -8.14 9.60 6.39
C SER A 161 -8.02 10.47 7.65
N MET A 162 -6.84 11.01 7.95
CA MET A 162 -6.61 11.87 9.12
C MET A 162 -6.78 13.37 8.84
N LYS A 163 -6.67 13.81 7.58
CA LYS A 163 -6.53 15.22 7.22
C LYS A 163 -7.77 15.73 6.53
N GLU A 164 -8.27 16.90 6.91
CA GLU A 164 -9.42 17.53 6.24
C GLU A 164 -9.07 17.95 4.80
N GLU A 165 -7.86 18.44 4.58
CA GLU A 165 -7.36 18.82 3.25
C GLU A 165 -5.87 18.43 3.08
N ILE A 166 -5.54 17.93 1.90
CA ILE A 166 -4.15 17.73 1.48
C ILE A 166 -3.69 19.01 0.77
N ALA A 167 -2.97 19.86 1.50
CA ALA A 167 -2.38 21.07 0.96
C ALA A 167 -0.96 20.86 0.41
N SER A 168 -0.38 19.66 0.51
CA SER A 168 1.00 19.38 0.11
C SER A 168 1.05 18.32 -0.97
N HIS A 169 1.99 18.47 -1.91
CA HIS A 169 2.28 17.42 -2.87
C HIS A 169 2.66 16.12 -2.16
N CYS A 170 2.14 15.01 -2.66
CA CYS A 170 2.36 13.69 -2.08
C CYS A 170 3.07 12.80 -3.09
N LEU A 171 4.05 12.04 -2.62
CA LEU A 171 4.76 11.02 -3.37
C LEU A 171 4.71 9.73 -2.57
N VAL A 172 4.24 8.66 -3.20
CA VAL A 172 4.25 7.31 -2.61
C VAL A 172 5.35 6.52 -3.29
N MET A 173 6.36 6.11 -2.52
CA MET A 173 7.48 5.34 -3.06
C MET A 173 7.07 3.94 -3.46
N ASN A 174 6.00 3.42 -2.86
CA ASN A 174 5.49 2.05 -2.98
C ASN A 174 6.43 0.97 -2.40
N SER A 175 7.72 1.27 -2.27
CA SER A 175 8.76 0.44 -1.67
C SER A 175 10.03 1.28 -1.48
N VAL A 176 10.80 1.01 -0.42
CA VAL A 176 12.15 1.59 -0.23
C VAL A 176 13.11 1.30 -1.40
N SER A 177 12.83 0.28 -2.22
CA SER A 177 13.59 0.02 -3.45
C SER A 177 13.54 1.18 -4.46
N ASN A 178 12.56 2.08 -4.33
CA ASN A 178 12.39 3.23 -5.21
C ASN A 178 13.06 4.52 -4.68
N VAL A 179 13.81 4.49 -3.57
CA VAL A 179 14.49 5.68 -3.01
C VAL A 179 15.31 6.43 -4.06
N ALA A 180 16.15 5.74 -4.84
CA ALA A 180 16.96 6.38 -5.88
C ALA A 180 16.10 7.07 -6.95
N ARG A 181 14.94 6.48 -7.29
CA ARG A 181 14.00 7.06 -8.26
C ARG A 181 13.31 8.30 -7.67
N THR A 182 12.91 8.22 -6.39
CA THR A 182 12.34 9.35 -5.64
C THR A 182 13.32 10.51 -5.56
N VAL A 183 14.59 10.25 -5.20
CA VAL A 183 15.67 11.26 -5.16
C VAL A 183 15.82 11.95 -6.52
N ARG A 184 15.92 11.18 -7.60
CA ARG A 184 16.03 11.74 -8.96
C ARG A 184 14.84 12.65 -9.29
N TYR A 185 13.63 12.15 -9.06
CA TYR A 185 12.41 12.91 -9.33
C TYR A 185 12.35 14.24 -8.57
N LEU A 186 12.63 14.22 -7.26
CA LEU A 186 12.57 15.42 -6.42
C LEU A 186 13.65 16.44 -6.81
N ASN A 187 14.84 15.98 -7.20
CA ASN A 187 15.91 16.86 -7.70
C ASN A 187 15.54 17.50 -9.04
N ASP A 188 15.03 16.72 -9.99
CA ASP A 188 14.61 17.21 -11.32
C ASP A 188 13.50 18.28 -11.22
N ARG A 189 12.71 18.23 -10.15
CA ARG A 189 11.63 19.19 -9.86
C ARG A 189 12.03 20.32 -8.91
N HIS A 190 13.29 20.35 -8.46
CA HIS A 190 13.78 21.32 -7.49
C HIS A 190 12.93 21.38 -6.20
N LEU A 191 12.59 20.21 -5.64
CA LEU A 191 11.81 20.05 -4.41
C LEU A 191 12.71 19.57 -3.26
N PRO A 192 13.49 20.46 -2.61
CA PRO A 192 14.54 20.07 -1.66
C PRO A 192 14.03 19.72 -0.25
N HIS A 193 12.75 19.96 0.04
CA HIS A 193 12.18 19.83 1.38
C HIS A 193 11.10 18.74 1.40
N ILE A 194 11.30 17.71 2.23
CA ILE A 194 10.37 16.57 2.34
C ILE A 194 9.95 16.30 3.78
N ARG A 195 8.72 15.83 3.94
CA ARG A 195 8.22 15.14 5.14
C ARG A 195 8.19 13.65 4.88
N ALA A 196 9.05 12.91 5.56
CA ALA A 196 9.22 11.47 5.34
C ALA A 196 8.33 10.66 6.30
N PHE A 197 7.31 10.00 5.76
CA PHE A 197 6.44 9.05 6.44
C PHE A 197 6.87 7.62 6.07
N LEU A 198 7.97 7.16 6.67
CA LEU A 198 8.56 5.84 6.40
C LEU A 198 8.38 4.88 7.57
N ASP A 199 8.49 3.58 7.30
CA ASP A 199 8.31 2.54 8.33
C ASP A 199 9.37 2.71 9.44
N ASN A 200 8.98 2.43 10.69
CA ASN A 200 9.85 2.42 11.87
C ASN A 200 10.78 1.19 11.92
N ASP A 201 11.13 0.63 10.77
CA ASP A 201 12.06 -0.48 10.65
C ASP A 201 13.44 -0.02 10.15
N GLU A 202 14.36 -0.97 9.99
CA GLU A 202 15.72 -0.65 9.55
C GLU A 202 15.75 -0.13 8.11
N ALA A 203 14.83 -0.59 7.25
CA ALA A 203 14.78 -0.19 5.85
C ALA A 203 14.27 1.25 5.72
N GLY A 204 13.21 1.61 6.44
CA GLY A 204 12.70 2.98 6.50
C GLY A 204 13.75 3.95 7.06
N ARG A 205 14.43 3.60 8.16
CA ARG A 205 15.53 4.42 8.71
C ARG A 205 16.69 4.61 7.72
N ARG A 206 17.08 3.57 6.98
CA ARG A 206 18.10 3.70 5.92
C ARG A 206 17.63 4.64 4.82
N ALA A 207 16.38 4.50 4.36
CA ALA A 207 15.80 5.38 3.35
C ALA A 207 15.77 6.85 3.79
N THR A 208 15.39 7.15 5.04
CA THR A 208 15.48 8.51 5.62
C THR A 208 16.91 9.05 5.54
N ASN A 209 17.90 8.26 5.94
CA ASN A 209 19.30 8.66 5.87
C ASN A 209 19.80 8.85 4.43
N ASP A 210 19.32 8.05 3.49
CA ASP A 210 19.69 8.19 2.07
C ASP A 210 19.14 9.50 1.49
N PHE A 211 17.94 9.95 1.89
CA PHE A 211 17.43 11.28 1.56
C PHE A 211 18.30 12.40 2.14
N VAL A 212 18.71 12.29 3.42
CA VAL A 212 19.59 13.29 4.04
C VAL A 212 20.93 13.36 3.31
N LYS A 213 21.53 12.21 2.97
CA LYS A 213 22.79 12.15 2.21
C LYS A 213 22.67 12.71 0.79
N ALA A 214 21.49 12.59 0.18
CA ALA A 214 21.20 13.17 -1.13
C ALA A 214 20.99 14.70 -1.08
N GLY A 215 21.07 15.32 0.10
CA GLY A 215 21.01 16.78 0.28
C GLY A 215 19.60 17.33 0.54
N PHE A 216 18.60 16.47 0.76
CA PHE A 216 17.27 16.93 1.11
C PHE A 216 17.22 17.44 2.56
N LYS A 217 16.45 18.50 2.78
CA LYS A 217 15.95 18.83 4.11
C LYS A 217 14.83 17.83 4.44
N VAL A 218 15.05 16.97 5.42
CA VAL A 218 14.12 15.91 5.79
C VAL A 218 13.49 16.20 7.15
N GLU A 219 12.17 16.34 7.17
CA GLU A 219 11.36 16.25 8.39
C GLU A 219 10.96 14.77 8.57
N ASP A 220 11.60 14.08 9.52
CA ASP A 220 11.27 12.69 9.84
C ASP A 220 9.96 12.63 10.64
N MET A 221 8.90 12.15 9.99
CA MET A 221 7.57 12.09 10.59
C MET A 221 7.36 10.83 11.44
N SER A 222 8.28 9.86 11.40
CA SER A 222 8.21 8.62 12.18
C SER A 222 8.19 8.83 13.69
N ILE A 223 8.72 9.99 14.13
CA ILE A 223 8.68 10.46 15.51
C ILE A 223 7.23 10.54 16.06
N HIS A 224 6.24 10.80 15.20
CA HIS A 224 4.85 10.99 15.62
C HIS A 224 4.08 9.68 15.80
N TYR A 225 4.61 8.57 15.29
CA TYR A 225 4.05 7.23 15.46
C TYR A 225 5.08 6.27 16.06
N LYS A 226 5.92 6.79 16.96
CA LYS A 226 6.89 5.99 17.71
C LYS A 226 6.21 4.85 18.45
N GLY A 227 6.76 3.65 18.31
CA GLY A 227 6.21 2.41 18.90
C GLY A 227 5.21 1.68 18.01
N PHE A 228 4.90 2.21 16.83
CA PHE A 228 4.15 1.53 15.78
C PHE A 228 5.07 1.24 14.60
N LYS A 229 4.80 0.17 13.85
CA LYS A 229 5.59 -0.19 12.68
C LYS A 229 5.48 0.88 11.59
N ASP A 230 4.28 1.35 11.30
CA ASP A 230 3.98 2.25 10.20
C ASP A 230 2.87 3.25 10.60
N LEU A 231 2.59 4.22 9.72
CA LEU A 231 1.58 5.24 9.98
C LEU A 231 0.17 4.63 10.03
N ASN A 232 -0.11 3.62 9.21
CA ASN A 232 -1.40 2.93 9.22
C ASN A 232 -1.65 2.22 10.56
N GLU A 233 -0.67 1.53 11.12
CA GLU A 233 -0.82 0.85 12.41
C GLU A 233 -1.13 1.85 13.54
N PHE A 234 -0.43 2.98 13.55
CA PHE A 234 -0.73 4.08 14.47
C PHE A 234 -2.15 4.62 14.30
N HIS A 235 -2.58 4.85 13.04
CA HIS A 235 -3.93 5.31 12.73
C HIS A 235 -5.00 4.38 13.28
N VAL A 236 -4.87 3.09 12.99
CA VAL A 236 -5.80 2.05 13.44
C VAL A 236 -5.88 2.02 14.98
N CYS A 237 -4.73 2.06 15.66
CA CYS A 237 -4.69 2.11 17.12
C CYS A 237 -5.43 3.33 17.67
N ARG A 238 -5.19 4.51 17.08
CA ARG A 238 -5.86 5.75 17.48
C ARG A 238 -7.37 5.69 17.28
N MET A 239 -7.84 5.20 16.14
CA MET A 239 -9.27 5.08 15.83
C MET A 239 -9.97 4.13 16.81
N ARG A 240 -9.39 2.95 17.08
CA ARG A 240 -9.95 2.00 18.04
C ARG A 240 -10.04 2.57 19.45
N LYS A 241 -9.05 3.34 19.89
CA LYS A 241 -9.09 4.02 21.19
C LYS A 241 -10.23 5.05 21.26
N GLN A 242 -10.42 5.84 20.20
CA GLN A 242 -11.50 6.82 20.13
C GLN A 242 -12.89 6.17 20.14
N GLU A 243 -13.05 5.05 19.42
CA GLU A 243 -14.31 4.28 19.43
C GLU A 243 -14.61 3.74 20.83
N GLN A 244 -13.61 3.17 21.52
CA GLN A 244 -13.77 2.69 22.88
C GLN A 244 -14.16 3.81 23.86
N GLN A 245 -13.54 4.98 23.74
CA GLN A 245 -13.90 6.16 24.55
C GLN A 245 -15.34 6.60 24.31
N LYS A 246 -15.76 6.72 23.04
CA LYS A 246 -17.15 7.08 22.68
C LYS A 246 -18.17 6.07 23.21
N VAL A 247 -17.85 4.77 23.15
CA VAL A 247 -18.71 3.72 23.71
C VAL A 247 -18.81 3.86 25.23
N GLN A 248 -17.70 4.06 25.93
CA GLN A 248 -17.69 4.26 27.38
C GLN A 248 -18.48 5.52 27.81
N GLU A 249 -18.33 6.63 27.10
CA GLU A 249 -19.08 7.86 27.34
C GLU A 249 -20.58 7.66 27.14
N ARG A 250 -21.00 7.04 26.04
CA ARG A 250 -22.41 6.70 25.79
C ARG A 250 -22.97 5.84 26.91
N THR A 251 -22.27 4.78 27.32
CA THR A 251 -22.70 3.93 28.44
C THR A 251 -22.84 4.71 29.74
N ARG A 252 -21.88 5.61 30.06
CA ARG A 252 -21.96 6.47 31.25
C ARG A 252 -23.15 7.44 31.22
N MET A 253 -23.44 8.03 30.07
CA MET A 253 -24.61 8.91 29.90
C MET A 253 -25.91 8.13 30.14
N THR A 254 -26.08 6.96 29.52
CA THR A 254 -27.30 6.16 29.69
C THR A 254 -27.51 5.71 31.14
N VAL A 255 -26.43 5.33 31.84
CA VAL A 255 -26.51 4.96 33.28
C VAL A 255 -26.91 6.16 34.15
N THR A 256 -26.44 7.36 33.81
CA THR A 256 -26.75 8.59 34.56
C THR A 256 -28.22 8.99 34.37
N GLU A 257 -28.72 8.99 33.13
CA GLU A 257 -30.14 9.23 32.82
C GLU A 257 -31.07 8.23 33.52
N GLN A 258 -30.69 6.94 33.54
CA GLN A 258 -31.45 5.92 34.26
C GLN A 258 -31.49 6.17 35.77
N LYS A 259 -30.38 6.60 36.39
CA LYS A 259 -30.33 6.95 37.82
C LYS A 259 -31.16 8.18 38.15
N GLU A 260 -31.13 9.22 37.32
CA GLU A 260 -31.94 10.43 37.50
C GLU A 260 -33.44 10.16 37.33
N SER A 261 -33.83 9.31 36.38
CA SER A 261 -35.23 8.91 36.21
C SER A 261 -35.76 8.12 37.42
N LYS A 262 -34.94 7.23 38.00
CA LYS A 262 -35.29 6.46 39.20
C LYS A 262 -35.40 7.36 40.43
N LYS A 263 -34.48 8.32 40.59
CA LYS A 263 -34.53 9.31 41.69
C LYS A 263 -35.78 10.19 41.60
N SER A 264 -36.14 10.64 40.40
CA SER A 264 -37.35 11.44 40.16
C SER A 264 -38.65 10.68 40.45
N LYS A 265 -38.70 9.37 40.14
CA LYS A 265 -39.84 8.50 40.48
C LYS A 265 -39.96 8.26 41.99
N GLN A 266 -38.84 8.08 42.70
CA GLN A 266 -38.85 7.91 44.16
C GLN A 266 -39.29 9.17 44.91
N VAL A 267 -38.91 10.37 44.46
CA VAL A 267 -39.35 11.63 45.08
C VAL A 267 -40.85 11.83 44.93
N LYS A 268 -41.43 11.54 43.75
CA LYS A 268 -42.89 11.62 43.53
C LYS A 268 -43.69 10.66 44.42
N HIS A 269 -43.13 9.50 44.76
CA HIS A 269 -43.81 8.52 45.62
C HIS A 269 -43.79 8.89 47.11
N LYS A 270 -42.84 9.71 47.56
CA LYS A 270 -42.73 10.17 48.96
C LYS A 270 -43.54 11.44 49.29
N MET A 271 -44.09 12.11 48.28
CA MET A 271 -44.90 13.33 48.43
C MET A 271 -46.42 13.07 48.40
N ARG A 272 -46.83 11.81 48.42
CA ARG A 272 -48.22 11.36 48.56
C ARG A 272 -48.41 10.70 49.91
#